data_AF-A0A7X0RXD3-F1
#
_entry.id   AF-A0A7X0RXD3-F1
#
_cell.length_a   1.000
_cell.length_b   1.000
_cell.length_c   1.000
_cell.angle_alpha   90.00
_cell.angle_beta   90.00
_cell.angle_gamma   90.00
#
_symmetry.space_group_name_H-M   'P 1'
#
loop_
_entity.id
_entity.type
_entity.pdbx_description
1 polymer ?
#
loop_
_entity_poly.entity_id
_entity_poly.type
_entity_poly.pdbx_seq_one_letter_code
_entity_poly.pdbx_strand_id
1 'polypeptide(L)' 'MSDKRNDGKRLPVAKAEDVEFARDQADAEDLEARERAAAADRRAQEYEGT' A
#
# COMPACT_ATOMS: atom_id res chain seq x y z
N MET A 1 48.22 -1.07 0.11
CA MET A 1 46.85 -0.51 -0.04
C MET A 1 45.90 -1.51 0.57
N SER A 2 45.29 -1.17 1.71
CA SER A 2 44.45 -2.10 2.48
C SER A 2 43.07 -2.22 1.84
N ASP A 3 42.76 -3.42 1.36
CA ASP A 3 41.46 -3.84 0.90
C ASP A 3 40.50 -3.84 2.10
N LYS A 4 39.65 -2.81 2.17
CA LYS A 4 38.62 -2.67 3.21
C LYS A 4 37.53 -3.69 2.90
N ARG A 5 37.66 -4.90 3.44
CA ARG A 5 36.60 -5.91 3.47
C ARG A 5 35.35 -5.27 4.07
N ASN A 6 34.44 -4.87 3.21
CA ASN A 6 33.12 -4.42 3.58
C ASN A 6 32.39 -5.69 4.03
N ASP A 7 32.45 -6.01 5.33
CA ASP A 7 31.68 -7.09 5.93
C ASP A 7 30.22 -6.81 5.60
N GLY A 8 29.74 -7.52 4.57
CA GLY A 8 28.43 -7.36 3.98
C GLY A 8 27.37 -7.68 5.02
N LYS A 9 27.02 -6.68 5.83
CA LYS A 9 25.81 -6.68 6.64
C LYS A 9 24.67 -6.83 5.64
N ARG A 10 24.25 -8.07 5.41
CA ARG A 10 22.97 -8.39 4.75
C ARG A 10 21.92 -7.65 5.57
N LEU A 11 21.52 -6.48 5.07
CA LEU A 11 20.44 -5.72 5.67
C LEU A 11 19.21 -6.63 5.62
N PRO A 12 18.45 -6.75 6.71
CA PRO A 12 17.24 -7.57 6.71
C PRO A 12 16.32 -7.05 5.61
N VAL A 13 16.07 -7.87 4.60
CA VAL A 13 15.08 -7.58 3.58
C VAL A 13 13.72 -7.82 4.23
N ALA A 14 12.99 -6.74 4.51
CA ALA A 14 11.62 -6.84 4.98
C ALA A 14 10.80 -7.56 3.91
N LYS A 15 10.05 -8.58 4.33
CA LYS A 15 9.04 -9.19 3.47
C LYS A 15 7.85 -8.23 3.41
N ALA A 16 7.38 -7.92 2.21
CA ALA A 16 6.11 -7.23 2.07
C ALA A 16 5.01 -8.21 2.50
N GLU A 17 4.31 -7.88 3.58
CA GLU A 17 3.12 -8.58 4.04
C GLU A 17 1.88 -7.78 3.61
N ASP A 18 0.80 -8.47 3.31
CA ASP A 18 -0.47 -7.82 2.94
C ASP A 18 -1.02 -7.07 4.16
N VAL A 19 -1.38 -5.80 3.96
CA VAL A 19 -1.92 -4.93 5.00
C VAL A 19 -3.43 -4.82 4.85
N GLU A 20 -4.15 -5.31 5.86
CA GLU A 20 -5.61 -5.26 5.91
C GLU A 20 -6.14 -3.91 6.41
N PHE A 21 -7.34 -3.54 5.98
CA PHE A 21 -8.00 -2.31 6.43
C PHE A 21 -8.45 -2.42 7.89
N ALA A 22 -7.90 -1.59 8.78
CA ALA A 22 -8.26 -1.53 10.19
C ALA A 22 -9.38 -0.49 10.43
N ARG A 23 -10.64 -0.93 10.39
CA ARG A 23 -11.82 -0.05 10.55
C ARG A 23 -11.81 0.77 11.85
N ASP A 24 -11.36 0.18 12.94
CA ASP A 24 -11.39 0.83 14.26
C ASP A 24 -10.31 1.92 14.43
N GLN A 25 -9.34 1.96 13.51
CA GLN A 25 -8.30 2.98 13.45
C GLN A 25 -8.56 4.02 12.35
N ALA A 26 -9.51 3.75 11.46
CA ALA A 26 -9.90 4.66 10.40
C ALA A 26 -10.67 5.84 10.98
N ASP A 27 -10.22 7.04 10.66
CA ASP A 27 -10.95 8.25 11.00
C ASP A 27 -12.07 8.54 9.98
N ALA A 28 -12.76 9.67 10.17
CA ALA A 28 -13.85 10.07 9.28
C ALA A 28 -13.36 10.33 7.85
N GLU A 29 -12.14 10.85 7.69
CA GLU A 29 -11.56 11.19 6.39
C GLU A 29 -11.16 9.92 5.64
N ASP A 30 -10.59 8.93 6.34
CA ASP A 30 -10.25 7.61 5.81
C ASP A 30 -11.50 6.91 5.26
N LEU A 31 -12.59 6.95 6.00
CA LEU A 31 -13.86 6.34 5.60
C LEU A 31 -14.46 7.03 4.36
N GLU A 32 -14.48 8.37 4.34
CA GLU A 32 -14.99 9.14 3.21
C GLU A 32 -14.15 8.90 1.94
N ALA A 33 -12.83 8.87 2.09
CA ALA A 33 -11.92 8.57 0.98
C ALA A 33 -12.20 7.18 0.39
N ARG A 34 -12.43 6.18 1.25
CA ARG A 34 -12.77 4.81 0.83
C ARG A 34 -14.10 4.76 0.07
N GLU A 35 -15.11 5.49 0.54
CA GLU A 35 -16.41 5.57 -0.14
C GLU A 35 -16.31 6.26 -1.51
N ARG A 36 -15.54 7.35 -1.59
CA ARG A 36 -15.25 8.06 -2.84
C ARG A 36 -14.53 7.17 -3.85
N ALA A 37 -13.54 6.41 -3.40
CA ALA A 37 -12.81 5.45 -4.24
C ALA A 37 -13.76 4.39 -4.81
N ALA A 38 -14.54 3.72 -3.96
CA ALA A 38 -15.49 2.70 -4.39
C ALA A 38 -16.55 3.25 -5.37
N ALA A 39 -17.01 4.48 -5.18
CA ALA A 39 -17.94 5.13 -6.10
C ALA A 39 -17.31 5.44 -7.46
N ALA A 40 -16.03 5.82 -7.49
CA ALA A 40 -15.29 6.04 -8.73
C ALA A 40 -15.09 4.74 -9.50
N ASP A 41 -14.73 3.66 -8.80
CA ASP A 41 -14.54 2.33 -9.40
C ASP A 41 -15.84 1.82 -10.02
N ARG A 42 -16.98 1.97 -9.34
CA ARG A 42 -18.30 1.62 -9.92
C ARG A 42 -18.56 2.37 -11.22
N ARG A 43 -18.33 3.68 -11.24
CA ARG A 43 -18.49 4.49 -12.47
C ARG A 43 -17.54 4.04 -13.58
N ALA A 44 -16.30 3.68 -13.22
CA ALA A 44 -15.32 3.22 -14.19
C ALA A 44 -15.73 1.86 -14.79
N GLN A 45 -16.23 0.92 -13.97
CA GLN A 45 -16.75 -0.36 -14.45
C GLN A 45 -17.98 -0.19 -15.35
N GLU A 46 -18.85 0.77 -15.05
CA GLU A 46 -19.99 1.11 -15.91
C GLU A 46 -19.56 1.75 -17.25
N TYR A 47 -18.38 2.39 -17.28
CA TYR A 47 -17.84 3.09 -18.45
C TYR A 47 -16.92 2.22 -19.32
N GLU A 48 -16.27 1.19 -18.75
CA GLU A 48 -15.44 0.22 -19.48
C GLU A 48 -16.32 -0.74 -20.30
N GLY A 49 -16.99 -0.23 -21.33
CA GLY A 49 -17.92 -1.04 -22.12
C GLY A 49 -18.77 -0.34 -23.19
N THR A 50 -18.42 0.87 -23.64
CA THR A 50 -19.02 1.51 -24.83
C THR A 50 -17.98 1.99 -25.82
#